data_AF-A0AAN8XCK1-F1
#
_entry.id   AF-A0AAN8XCK1-F1
#
_cell.length_a   1.000
_cell.length_b   1.000
_cell.length_c   1.000
_cell.angle_alpha   90.00
_cell.angle_beta   90.00
_cell.angle_gamma   90.00
#
_symmetry.space_group_name_H-M   'P 1'
#
loop_
_entity.id
_entity.type
_entity.pdbx_description
1 polymer ?
#
loop_
_entity_poly.entity_id
_entity_poly.type
_entity_poly.pdbx_seq_one_letter_code
_entity_poly.pdbx_strand_id
1 'polypeptide(L)'
;MWIGQQVDVYANELRHLAGLAGFEGEGLNNILSLAFINGPHAKNTTLQQMPGVIKLEMSDIIARARILCSNQSNPDVVAVVVQRGATARVD
;
A
#
# COMPACT_ATOMS: atom_id res chain seq x y z
N MET A 1 11.54 -7.66 7.32
CA MET A 1 10.08 -7.65 7.58
C MET A 1 9.67 -6.21 7.82
N TRP A 2 8.75 -5.63 7.03
CA TRP A 2 8.34 -4.23 7.25
C TRP A 2 7.58 -4.08 8.57
N ILE A 3 8.09 -3.23 9.45
CA ILE A 3 7.37 -2.69 10.60
C ILE A 3 6.91 -1.29 10.16
N GLY A 4 5.70 -0.84 10.48
CA GLY A 4 5.01 0.30 9.81
C GLY A 4 5.86 1.50 9.33
N GLN A 5 6.83 1.98 10.12
CA GLN A 5 7.75 3.06 9.71
C GLN A 5 8.64 2.74 8.48
N GLN A 6 8.90 1.47 8.21
CA GLN A 6 9.71 1.00 7.08
C GLN A 6 8.99 1.13 5.74
N VAL A 7 7.65 1.26 5.75
CA VAL A 7 6.85 1.40 4.52
C VAL A 7 7.15 2.73 3.83
N ASP A 8 7.21 3.80 4.62
CA ASP A 8 7.47 5.15 4.11
C ASP A 8 8.93 5.33 3.70
N VAL A 9 9.85 4.74 4.47
CA VAL A 9 11.28 4.70 4.13
C VAL A 9 11.47 3.98 2.80
N TYR A 10 10.82 2.83 2.60
CA TYR A 10 10.89 2.10 1.33
C TYR A 10 10.27 2.88 0.16
N ALA A 11 9.13 3.54 0.36
CA ALA A 11 8.52 4.38 -0.67
C ALA A 11 9.42 5.56 -1.05
N ASN A 12 10.09 6.18 -0.06
CA ASN A 12 11.02 7.27 -0.30
C ASN A 12 12.30 6.81 -1.00
N GLU A 13 12.81 5.63 -0.64
CA GLU A 13 13.98 5.04 -1.31
C GLU A 13 13.67 4.75 -2.78
N LEU A 14 12.52 4.15 -3.08
CA LEU A 14 12.08 3.95 -4.45
C LEU A 14 11.95 5.28 -5.21
N ARG A 15 11.41 6.32 -4.56
CA ARG A 15 11.29 7.67 -5.16
C ARG A 15 12.65 8.27 -5.45
N HIS A 16 13.61 8.11 -4.54
CA HIS A 16 14.96 8.58 -4.73
C HIS A 16 15.64 7.85 -5.91
N LEU A 17 15.56 6.52 -5.95
CA LEU A 17 16.12 5.71 -7.03
C LEU A 17 15.50 6.01 -8.39
N ALA A 18 14.18 6.17 -8.44
CA ALA A 18 13.49 6.52 -9.68
C ALA A 18 13.83 7.95 -10.14
N GLY A 19 14.00 8.89 -9.22
CA GLY A 19 14.52 10.23 -9.52
C GLY A 19 15.95 10.19 -10.08
N LEU A 20 16.84 9.37 -9.50
CA LEU A 20 18.19 9.16 -10.02
C LEU A 20 18.20 8.53 -11.42
N ALA A 21 17.19 7.71 -11.73
CA ALA A 21 17.01 7.13 -13.06
C ALA A 21 16.40 8.12 -14.09
N GLY A 22 16.06 9.35 -13.68
CA GLY A 22 15.52 10.39 -14.56
C GLY A 22 14.00 10.33 -14.73
N PHE A 23 13.28 9.61 -13.87
CA PHE A 23 11.82 9.62 -13.89
C PHE A 23 11.27 10.83 -13.13
N GLU A 24 10.34 11.53 -13.76
CA GLU A 24 9.71 12.74 -13.19
C GLU A 24 8.19 12.72 -13.44
N GLY A 25 7.48 13.57 -12.69
CA GLY A 25 6.04 13.80 -12.86
C GLY A 25 5.18 12.54 -12.75
N GLU A 26 4.24 12.38 -13.68
CA GLU A 26 3.29 11.26 -13.68
C GLU A 26 3.96 9.90 -13.96
N GLY A 27 5.02 9.89 -14.77
CA GLY A 27 5.81 8.68 -15.07
C GLY A 27 6.50 8.13 -13.83
N LEU A 28 7.01 9.02 -12.96
CA LEU A 28 7.57 8.65 -11.66
C LEU A 28 6.53 7.95 -10.79
N ASN A 29 5.32 8.52 -10.66
CA ASN A 29 4.27 7.93 -9.83
C ASN A 29 3.85 6.53 -10.29
N ASN A 30 3.70 6.33 -11.61
CA ASN A 30 3.34 5.01 -12.15
C ASN A 30 4.41 3.96 -11.89
N ILE A 31 5.68 4.32 -12.06
CA ILE A 31 6.81 3.41 -11.80
C ILE A 31 6.94 3.12 -10.31
N LEU A 32 6.72 4.12 -9.46
CA LEU A 32 6.73 3.93 -8.01
C LEU A 32 5.62 2.99 -7.56
N SER A 33 4.40 3.17 -8.04
CA SER A 33 3.28 2.27 -7.74
C SER A 33 3.60 0.84 -8.16
N LEU A 34 4.12 0.64 -9.38
CA LEU A 34 4.50 -0.68 -9.88
C LEU A 34 5.65 -1.31 -9.10
N ALA A 35 6.73 -0.57 -8.84
CA ALA A 35 7.89 -1.05 -8.09
C ALA A 35 7.53 -1.35 -6.63
N PHE A 36 6.64 -0.55 -6.06
CA PHE A 36 6.15 -0.76 -4.71
C PHE A 36 5.21 -1.96 -4.63
N ILE A 37 4.36 -2.23 -5.63
CA ILE A 37 3.51 -3.43 -5.63
C ILE A 37 4.32 -4.70 -5.88
N ASN A 38 5.35 -4.65 -6.75
CA ASN A 38 6.14 -5.81 -7.16
C ASN A 38 7.42 -6.05 -6.36
N GLY A 39 7.59 -5.35 -5.24
CA GLY A 39 8.75 -5.49 -4.37
C GLY A 39 8.92 -6.90 -3.80
N PRO A 40 10.11 -7.24 -3.27
CA PRO A 40 10.44 -8.60 -2.85
C PRO A 40 9.87 -9.02 -1.48
N HIS A 41 9.15 -8.15 -0.77
CA HIS A 41 8.69 -8.47 0.57
C HIS A 41 7.33 -9.19 0.54
N ALA A 42 7.10 -10.07 1.51
CA ALA A 42 5.85 -10.84 1.60
C ALA A 42 4.57 -9.95 1.60
N LYS A 43 4.67 -8.70 2.05
CA LYS A 43 3.57 -7.73 2.05
C LYS A 43 3.24 -7.21 0.65
N ASN A 44 4.22 -7.14 -0.24
CA ASN A 44 4.03 -6.81 -1.64
C ASN A 44 3.20 -7.90 -2.33
N THR A 45 3.45 -9.17 -2.02
CA THR A 45 2.61 -10.30 -2.49
C THR A 45 1.16 -10.17 -2.02
N THR A 46 0.93 -9.76 -0.76
CA THR A 46 -0.43 -9.50 -0.26
C THR A 46 -1.09 -8.30 -0.96
N LEU A 47 -0.32 -7.25 -1.25
CA LEU A 47 -0.80 -6.09 -2.02
C LEU A 47 -1.18 -6.49 -3.45
N GLN A 48 -0.36 -7.29 -4.13
CA GLN A 48 -0.63 -7.81 -5.48
C GLN A 48 -1.97 -8.57 -5.58
N GLN A 49 -2.36 -9.25 -4.50
CA GLN A 49 -3.62 -10.00 -4.44
C GLN A 49 -4.85 -9.09 -4.21
N MET A 50 -4.66 -7.80 -3.89
CA MET A 50 -5.78 -6.89 -3.70
C MET A 50 -6.44 -6.50 -5.03
N PRO A 51 -7.77 -6.64 -5.16
CA PRO A 51 -8.48 -6.26 -6.38
C PRO A 51 -8.26 -4.79 -6.73
N GLY A 52 -7.80 -4.54 -7.95
CA GLY A 52 -7.63 -3.19 -8.49
C GLY A 52 -6.45 -2.40 -7.92
N VAL A 53 -5.52 -3.01 -7.18
CA VAL A 53 -4.39 -2.30 -6.54
C VAL A 53 -3.53 -1.48 -7.51
N ILE A 54 -3.38 -1.96 -8.75
CA ILE A 54 -2.58 -1.31 -9.80
C ILE A 54 -3.24 -0.01 -10.31
N LYS A 55 -4.54 0.17 -10.06
CA LYS A 55 -5.30 1.37 -10.45
C LYS A 55 -5.38 2.41 -9.33
N LEU A 56 -4.77 2.14 -8.18
CA LEU A 56 -4.79 3.04 -7.03
C LEU A 56 -3.63 4.03 -7.11
N GLU A 57 -3.88 5.22 -6.56
CA GLU A 57 -2.84 6.20 -6.33
C GLU A 57 -1.79 5.67 -5.33
N MET A 58 -0.55 6.13 -5.47
CA MET A 58 0.55 5.70 -4.60
C MET A 58 0.25 5.94 -3.11
N SER A 59 -0.47 7.02 -2.78
CA SER A 59 -0.91 7.31 -1.41
C SER A 59 -1.81 6.21 -0.83
N ASP A 60 -2.73 5.69 -1.64
CA ASP A 60 -3.66 4.63 -1.23
C ASP A 60 -2.94 3.28 -1.08
N ILE A 61 -1.98 3.01 -1.97
CA ILE A 61 -1.12 1.83 -1.89
C ILE A 61 -0.30 1.85 -0.59
N ILE A 62 0.32 2.98 -0.26
CA ILE A 62 1.08 3.15 1.00
C ILE A 62 0.16 2.99 2.22
N ALA A 63 -1.03 3.60 2.20
CA ALA A 63 -1.99 3.47 3.29
C ALA A 63 -2.38 2.00 3.55
N ARG A 64 -2.68 1.24 2.48
CA ARG A 64 -2.97 -0.21 2.57
C ARG A 64 -1.77 -1.00 3.08
N ALA A 65 -0.57 -0.68 2.63
CA ALA A 65 0.66 -1.32 3.11
C ALA A 65 0.90 -1.07 4.60
N ARG A 66 0.63 0.14 5.11
CA ARG A 66 0.68 0.46 6.55
C ARG A 66 -0.36 -0.33 7.35
N ILE A 67 -1.58 -0.49 6.83
CA ILE A 67 -2.63 -1.32 7.47
C ILE A 67 -2.18 -2.78 7.54
N LEU A 68 -1.64 -3.34 6.44
CA LEU A 68 -1.08 -4.69 6.45
C LEU A 68 0.05 -4.85 7.47
N CYS A 69 0.85 -3.81 7.68
CA CYS A 69 1.88 -3.82 8.72
C CYS A 69 1.33 -3.75 10.14
N SER A 70 0.26 -2.99 10.34
CA SER A 70 -0.36 -2.82 11.66
C SER A 70 -1.12 -4.08 12.07
N ASN A 71 -1.84 -4.71 11.13
CA ASN A 71 -2.67 -5.90 11.39
C ASN A 71 -1.85 -7.18 11.66
N GLN A 72 -0.58 -7.26 11.25
CA GLN A 72 0.30 -8.37 11.63
C GLN A 72 0.77 -8.29 13.10
N SER A 73 0.67 -7.13 13.73
CA SER A 73 1.02 -6.97 15.14
C SER A 73 -0.13 -7.36 16.07
N ASN A 74 -1.32 -7.62 15.53
CA ASN A 74 -2.51 -7.98 16.29
C ASN A 74 -3.45 -8.85 15.43
N PRO A 75 -3.46 -10.19 15.59
CA PRO A 75 -4.28 -11.08 14.76
C PRO A 75 -5.81 -10.87 14.90
N ASP A 76 -6.27 -9.99 15.79
CA ASP A 76 -7.69 -9.74 16.08
C ASP A 76 -8.36 -8.60 15.29
N VAL A 77 -7.64 -7.79 14.50
CA VAL A 77 -8.19 -6.50 13.99
C VAL A 77 -8.73 -6.56 12.54
N VAL A 78 -8.79 -7.74 11.91
CA VAL A 78 -9.20 -7.85 10.49
C VAL A 78 -10.72 -7.67 10.27
N ALA A 79 -11.53 -7.46 11.32
CA ALA A 79 -12.99 -7.40 11.19
C ALA A 79 -13.61 -5.98 11.06
N VAL A 80 -12.87 -4.88 11.21
CA VAL A 80 -13.51 -3.53 11.34
C VAL A 80 -13.08 -2.56 10.24
N VAL A 81 -13.22 -2.94 8.97
CA VAL A 81 -13.29 -1.94 7.86
C VAL A 81 -14.43 -2.24 6.88
N VAL A 82 -15.05 -3.43 6.93
CA VAL A 82 -16.26 -3.76 6.14
C VAL A 82 -17.54 -3.44 6.92
N GLN A 83 -17.58 -2.29 7.63
CA GLN A 83 -18.78 -1.86 8.35
C GLN A 83 -19.15 -0.39 8.13
N ARG A 84 -18.51 0.30 7.17
CA ARG A 84 -18.99 1.59 6.64
C ARG A 84 -19.71 1.43 5.30
N GLY A 85 -20.66 0.49 5.25
CA GLY A 85 -21.51 0.27 4.07
C GLY A 85 -22.95 -0.17 4.37
N ALA A 86 -23.37 -0.22 5.64
CA ALA A 86 -24.73 -0.63 6.01
C ALA A 86 -25.35 0.32 7.04
N THR A 87 -25.57 1.57 6.62
CA THR A 87 -26.71 2.37 7.11
C THR A 87 -27.65 2.46 5.91
N ALA A 88 -28.86 1.92 5.88
CA ALA A 88 -29.88 2.01 6.91
C ALA A 88 -30.93 0.89 6.73
N ARG A 89 -31.39 0.31 7.85
CA ARG A 89 -32.76 -0.18 8.01
C ARG A 89 -33.04 -0.54 9.47
N VAL A 90 -33.77 0.35 10.13
CA VAL A 90 -34.64 0.21 11.32
C VAL A 90 -35.24 1.62 11.48
N ASP A 91 -36.53 1.91 11.36
CA ASP A 91 -37.78 1.15 11.39
C ASP A 91 -38.75 1.69 10.31
#